data_AF-A0A257NWI3-F1
#
_entry.id   AF-A0A257NWI3-F1
#
_cell.length_a   1.000
_cell.length_b   1.000
_cell.length_c   1.000
_cell.angle_alpha   90.00
_cell.angle_beta   90.00
_cell.angle_gamma   90.00
#
_symmetry.space_group_name_H-M   'P 1'
#
loop_
_entity.id
_entity.type
_entity.pdbx_description
1 polymer ?
#
loop_
_entity_poly.entity_id
_entity_poly.type
_entity_poly.pdbx_seq_one_letter_code
_entity_poly.pdbx_strand_id
1 'polypeptide(L)'
;MPAFSHDVLSRVLLDRLALLQRLGDEVDAEAARWLLDQTGASDRAALSSIAEARRVIELTVDLALSQGYANHPDVVAMRAVWEQRFSRMSAAIQKKHTVLSQSAQMHTKQTRAAQAYIGTEGLSG
;
A
#
# COMPACT_ATOMS: atom_id res chain seq x y z
N MET A 1 1.62 42.79 18.84
CA MET A 1 1.89 41.53 18.10
C MET A 1 0.89 40.51 18.61
N PRO A 2 -0.19 40.18 17.88
CA PRO A 2 -1.08 39.13 18.34
C PRO A 2 -0.33 37.80 18.24
N ALA A 3 -0.25 37.07 19.35
CA ALA A 3 0.19 35.70 19.36
C ALA A 3 -0.82 34.89 18.53
N PHE A 4 -0.41 34.42 17.36
CA PHE A 4 -1.18 33.41 16.66
C PHE A 4 -1.23 32.19 17.57
N SER A 5 -2.41 31.90 18.11
CA SER A 5 -2.67 30.63 18.81
C SER A 5 -2.35 29.52 17.82
N HIS A 6 -1.22 28.84 18.02
CA HIS A 6 -0.77 27.72 17.18
C HIS A 6 -1.69 26.48 17.30
N ASP A 7 -2.78 26.59 18.08
CA ASP A 7 -3.76 25.53 18.33
C ASP A 7 -4.80 25.36 17.21
N VAL A 8 -4.91 26.29 16.27
CA VAL A 8 -5.90 26.19 15.19
C VAL A 8 -5.19 26.04 13.85
N LEU A 9 -5.39 24.88 13.22
CA LEU A 9 -4.92 24.62 11.86
C LEU A 9 -5.55 25.58 10.86
N SER A 10 -4.77 25.93 9.83
CA SER A 10 -5.32 26.64 8.68
C SER A 10 -6.39 25.79 7.99
N ARG A 11 -7.41 26.44 7.41
CA ARG A 11 -8.49 25.74 6.71
C ARG A 11 -7.97 24.88 5.56
N VAL A 12 -6.96 25.36 4.84
CA VAL A 12 -6.30 24.61 3.77
C VAL A 12 -5.68 23.32 4.31
N LEU A 13 -5.03 23.37 5.48
CA LEU A 13 -4.41 22.19 6.08
C LEU A 13 -5.48 21.22 6.61
N LEU A 14 -6.58 21.70 7.18
CA LEU A 14 -7.74 20.87 7.55
C LEU A 14 -8.32 20.13 6.33
N ASP A 15 -8.54 20.83 5.22
CA ASP A 15 -9.07 20.21 3.99
C ASP A 15 -8.09 19.16 3.43
N ARG A 16 -6.78 19.40 3.56
CA ARG A 16 -5.73 18.44 3.15
C ARG A 16 -5.69 17.21 4.05
N LEU A 17 -5.82 17.37 5.37
CA LEU A 17 -5.91 16.24 6.30
C LEU A 17 -7.16 15.39 6.03
N ALA A 18 -8.30 16.03 5.74
CA ALA A 18 -9.52 15.32 5.35
C ALA A 18 -9.38 14.56 4.01
N LEU A 19 -8.67 15.15 3.05
CA LEU A 19 -8.33 14.46 1.80
C LEU A 19 -7.42 13.25 2.06
N LEU A 20 -6.39 13.39 2.90
CA LEU A 20 -5.53 12.29 3.29
C LEU A 20 -6.30 11.16 3.96
N GLN A 21 -7.27 11.46 4.81
CA GLN A 21 -8.09 10.43 5.43
C GLN A 21 -8.84 9.60 4.37
N ARG A 22 -9.51 10.27 3.41
CA ARG A 22 -10.25 9.60 2.32
C ARG A 22 -9.35 8.76 1.43
N LEU A 23 -8.19 9.29 1.05
CA LEU A 23 -7.20 8.54 0.27
C LEU A 23 -6.68 7.31 1.01
N GLY A 24 -6.55 7.39 2.34
CA GLY A 24 -6.21 6.23 3.15
C GLY A 24 -7.23 5.10 2.98
N ASP A 25 -8.52 5.42 3.04
CA ASP A 25 -9.60 4.43 2.92
C ASP A 25 -9.66 3.83 1.50
N GLU A 26 -9.40 4.63 0.48
CA GLU A 26 -9.26 4.16 -0.92
C GLU A 26 -8.06 3.21 -1.09
N VAL A 27 -6.91 3.55 -0.51
CA VAL A 27 -5.71 2.70 -0.52
C VAL A 27 -5.98 1.36 0.18
N ASP A 28 -6.64 1.37 1.35
CA ASP A 28 -6.98 0.14 2.06
C ASP A 28 -7.94 -0.74 1.23
N ALA A 29 -8.94 -0.13 0.56
CA ALA A 29 -9.88 -0.84 -0.29
C ALA A 29 -9.24 -1.42 -1.56
N GLU A 30 -8.32 -0.69 -2.19
CA GLU A 30 -7.58 -1.17 -3.35
C GLU A 30 -6.55 -2.25 -2.95
N ALA A 31 -5.86 -2.07 -1.83
CA ALA A 31 -4.96 -3.08 -1.28
C ALA A 31 -5.70 -4.39 -0.95
N ALA A 32 -6.91 -4.31 -0.40
CA ALA A 32 -7.74 -5.50 -0.13
C ALA A 32 -8.09 -6.24 -1.43
N ARG A 33 -8.53 -5.52 -2.47
CA ARG A 33 -8.81 -6.10 -3.80
C ARG A 33 -7.56 -6.73 -4.41
N TRP A 34 -6.44 -6.02 -4.36
CA TRP A 34 -5.17 -6.49 -4.87
C TRP A 34 -4.66 -7.74 -4.14
N LEU A 35 -4.80 -7.83 -2.82
CA LEU A 35 -4.35 -9.01 -2.06
C LEU A 35 -5.16 -10.27 -2.38
N LEU A 36 -6.44 -10.12 -2.73
CA LEU A 36 -7.30 -11.23 -3.16
C LEU A 36 -7.02 -11.66 -4.60
N ASP A 37 -6.48 -10.75 -5.41
CA ASP A 37 -6.20 -11.00 -6.81
C ASP A 37 -4.90 -11.79 -7.03
N GLN A 38 -5.05 -13.02 -7.54
CA GLN A 38 -3.95 -13.92 -7.90
C GLN A 38 -3.54 -13.79 -9.37
N THR A 39 -4.26 -13.00 -10.16
CA THR A 39 -4.08 -12.86 -11.62
C THR A 39 -3.31 -11.60 -12.02
N GLY A 40 -3.23 -10.60 -11.13
CA GLY A 40 -2.53 -9.33 -11.36
C GLY A 40 -3.38 -8.26 -12.06
N ALA A 41 -4.68 -8.51 -12.28
CA ALA A 41 -5.63 -7.57 -12.87
C ALA A 41 -5.74 -6.24 -12.07
N SER A 42 -5.51 -6.29 -10.75
CA SER A 42 -5.63 -5.13 -9.85
C SER A 42 -4.31 -4.39 -9.62
N ASP A 43 -3.19 -4.86 -10.20
CA ASP A 43 -1.85 -4.32 -9.92
C ASP A 43 -1.75 -2.83 -10.27
N ARG A 44 -2.25 -2.44 -11.45
CA ARG A 44 -2.17 -1.04 -11.92
C ARG A 44 -2.99 -0.10 -11.04
N ALA A 45 -4.18 -0.50 -10.63
CA ALA A 45 -5.05 0.31 -9.79
C ALA A 45 -4.44 0.53 -8.39
N ALA A 46 -3.92 -0.55 -7.79
CA ALA A 46 -3.20 -0.48 -6.52
C ALA A 46 -1.99 0.45 -6.57
N LEU A 47 -1.13 0.29 -7.59
CA LEU A 47 0.05 1.15 -7.74
C LEU A 47 -0.31 2.62 -7.96
N SER A 48 -1.36 2.90 -8.74
CA SER A 48 -1.83 4.27 -8.98
C SER A 48 -2.33 4.94 -7.70
N SER A 49 -3.17 4.23 -6.93
CA SER A 49 -3.71 4.73 -5.66
C SER A 49 -2.61 5.04 -4.65
N ILE A 50 -1.60 4.15 -4.54
CA ILE A 50 -0.44 4.35 -3.65
C ILE A 50 0.39 5.57 -4.09
N ALA A 51 0.63 5.72 -5.40
CA ALA A 51 1.40 6.85 -5.94
C ALA A 51 0.69 8.19 -5.71
N GLU A 52 -0.63 8.22 -5.86
CA GLU A 52 -1.45 9.40 -5.59
C GLU A 52 -1.42 9.77 -4.10
N ALA A 53 -1.65 8.79 -3.21
CA ALA A 53 -1.56 8.99 -1.77
C ALA A 53 -0.19 9.57 -1.36
N ARG A 54 0.90 9.01 -1.90
CA ARG A 54 2.26 9.52 -1.64
C ARG A 54 2.41 10.99 -2.01
N ARG A 55 1.97 11.38 -3.22
CA ARG A 55 2.06 12.77 -3.68
C ARG A 55 1.30 13.73 -2.76
N VAL A 56 0.11 13.34 -2.30
CA VAL A 56 -0.71 14.19 -1.43
C VAL A 56 -0.11 14.29 -0.02
N ILE A 57 0.52 13.22 0.48
CA ILE A 57 1.26 13.25 1.77
C ILE A 57 2.42 14.24 1.68
N GLU A 58 3.26 14.14 0.65
CA GLU A 58 4.42 15.02 0.45
C GLU A 58 3.98 16.50 0.43
N LEU A 59 2.96 16.84 -0.37
CA LEU A 59 2.41 18.20 -0.44
C LEU A 59 1.82 18.69 0.89
N THR A 60 1.20 17.80 1.67
CA THR A 60 0.61 18.17 2.96
C THR A 60 1.68 18.40 4.02
N VAL A 61 2.78 17.62 3.99
CA VAL A 61 3.94 17.82 4.86
C VAL A 61 4.65 19.14 4.53
N ASP A 62 4.89 19.42 3.25
CA ASP A 62 5.51 20.68 2.81
C ASP A 62 4.67 21.89 3.22
N LEU A 63 3.34 21.78 3.07
CA LEU A 63 2.41 22.82 3.52
C LEU A 63 2.49 23.03 5.03
N ALA A 64 2.43 21.95 5.83
CA ALA A 64 2.53 22.02 7.28
C ALA A 64 3.85 22.61 7.75
N LEU A 65 4.97 22.28 7.09
CA LEU A 65 6.29 22.87 7.36
C LEU A 65 6.30 24.37 7.05
N SER A 66 5.82 24.77 5.87
CA SER A 66 5.80 26.18 5.43
C SER A 66 4.95 27.08 6.34
N GLN A 67 3.94 26.51 6.99
CA GLN A 67 3.02 27.22 7.87
C GLN A 67 3.36 27.07 9.37
N GLY A 68 4.42 26.35 9.73
CA GLY A 68 4.82 26.15 11.13
C GLY A 68 3.96 25.14 11.92
N TYR A 69 3.16 24.31 11.24
CA TYR A 69 2.27 23.31 11.84
C TYR A 69 2.84 21.88 11.85
N ALA A 70 4.13 21.70 11.54
CA ALA A 70 4.73 20.37 11.43
C ALA A 70 4.59 19.50 12.71
N ASN A 71 4.57 20.14 13.88
CA ASN A 71 4.40 19.50 15.18
C ASN A 71 2.97 19.61 15.73
N HIS A 72 2.01 20.08 14.92
CA HIS A 72 0.62 20.16 15.34
C HIS A 72 0.07 18.74 15.61
N PRO A 73 -0.67 18.51 16.71
CA PRO A 73 -1.15 17.18 17.09
C PRO A 73 -1.84 16.42 15.95
N ASP A 74 -2.74 17.06 15.21
CA ASP A 74 -3.45 16.42 14.09
C ASP A 74 -2.53 16.03 12.93
N VAL A 75 -1.49 16.82 12.65
CA VAL A 75 -0.51 16.53 11.59
C VAL A 75 0.35 15.33 12.01
N VAL A 76 0.77 15.31 13.27
CA VAL A 76 1.53 14.19 13.85
C VAL A 76 0.69 12.90 13.88
N ALA A 77 -0.58 12.99 14.31
CA ALA A 77 -1.50 11.87 14.31
C ALA A 77 -1.73 11.31 12.91
N MET A 78 -1.95 12.18 11.91
CA MET A 78 -2.10 11.77 10.52
C MET A 78 -0.83 11.08 9.99
N ARG A 79 0.35 11.59 10.34
CA ARG A 79 1.63 10.94 9.97
C ARG A 79 1.72 9.53 10.54
N ALA A 80 1.40 9.35 11.83
CA ALA A 80 1.44 8.03 12.48
C ALA A 80 0.47 7.03 11.84
N VAL A 81 -0.76 7.49 11.50
CA VAL A 81 -1.76 6.65 10.80
C VAL A 81 -1.22 6.17 9.45
N TRP A 82 -0.61 7.05 8.67
CA TRP A 82 -0.05 6.70 7.36
C TRP A 82 1.18 5.79 7.47
N GLU A 83 2.04 6.01 8.45
CA GLU A 83 3.18 5.13 8.71
C GLU A 83 2.72 3.71 9.07
N GLN A 84 1.68 3.59 9.89
CA GLN A 84 1.05 2.30 10.18
C GLN A 84 0.41 1.67 8.94
N ARG A 85 -0.26 2.46 8.08
CA ARG A 85 -0.80 1.96 6.79
C ARG A 85 0.32 1.41 5.90
N PHE A 86 1.41 2.15 5.71
CA PHE A 86 2.54 1.68 4.89
C PHE A 86 3.20 0.41 5.44
N SER A 87 3.37 0.32 6.76
CA SER A 87 3.91 -0.88 7.40
C SER A 87 3.03 -2.11 7.15
N ARG A 88 1.70 -1.99 7.34
CA ARG A 88 0.73 -3.07 7.05
C ARG A 88 0.78 -3.49 5.59
N MET A 89 0.85 -2.53 4.68
CA MET A 89 0.87 -2.78 3.24
C MET A 89 2.17 -3.47 2.82
N SER A 90 3.32 -3.04 3.35
CA SER A 90 4.62 -3.68 3.11
C SER A 90 4.63 -5.14 3.55
N ALA A 91 4.10 -5.44 4.74
CA ALA A 91 3.98 -6.81 5.24
C ALA A 91 3.06 -7.66 4.33
N ALA A 92 1.96 -7.08 3.85
CA ALA A 92 1.03 -7.76 2.96
C ALA A 92 1.63 -8.05 1.57
N ILE A 93 2.38 -7.10 1.00
CA ILE A 93 3.14 -7.28 -0.25
C ILE A 93 4.13 -8.45 -0.10
N GLN A 94 4.90 -8.46 0.99
CA GLN A 94 5.90 -9.50 1.23
C GLN A 94 5.26 -10.88 1.40
N LYS A 95 4.09 -10.95 2.04
CA LYS A 95 3.30 -12.17 2.14
C LYS A 95 2.80 -12.64 0.76
N LYS A 96 2.25 -11.75 -0.07
CA LYS A 96 1.79 -12.09 -1.43
C LYS A 96 2.93 -12.63 -2.29
N HIS A 97 4.10 -12.00 -2.26
CA HIS A 97 5.29 -12.46 -2.98
C HIS A 97 5.74 -13.86 -2.52
N THR A 98 5.71 -14.12 -1.21
CA THR A 98 6.04 -15.44 -0.65
C THR A 98 5.06 -16.52 -1.14
N VAL A 99 3.76 -16.24 -1.13
CA VAL A 99 2.73 -17.19 -1.61
C VAL A 99 2.87 -17.47 -3.11
N LEU A 100 3.07 -16.43 -3.92
CA LEU A 100 3.24 -16.60 -5.38
C LEU A 100 4.49 -17.41 -5.71
N SER A 101 5.61 -17.16 -5.01
CA SER A 101 6.84 -17.93 -5.23
C SER A 101 6.71 -19.40 -4.81
N GLN A 102 6.05 -19.68 -3.69
CA GLN A 102 5.75 -21.05 -3.26
C GLN A 102 4.84 -21.78 -4.26
N SER A 103 3.79 -21.10 -4.75
CA SER A 103 2.89 -21.65 -5.78
C SER A 103 3.63 -21.99 -7.07
N ALA A 104 4.49 -21.07 -7.56
CA ALA A 104 5.32 -21.32 -8.74
C ALA A 104 6.27 -22.52 -8.57
N GLN A 105 6.88 -22.66 -7.39
CA GLN A 105 7.73 -23.82 -7.08
C GLN A 105 6.94 -25.13 -7.04
N MET A 106 5.73 -25.13 -6.46
CA MET A 106 4.85 -26.30 -6.41
C MET A 106 4.39 -26.73 -7.79
N HIS A 107 3.97 -25.78 -8.64
CA HIS A 107 3.63 -26.06 -10.04
C HIS A 107 4.83 -26.65 -10.79
N THR A 108 6.02 -26.08 -10.63
CA THR A 108 7.24 -26.61 -11.27
C THR A 108 7.54 -28.05 -10.83
N LYS A 109 7.37 -28.37 -9.54
CA LYS A 109 7.54 -29.73 -9.02
C LYS A 109 6.49 -30.69 -9.57
N GLN A 110 5.22 -30.28 -9.62
CA GLN A 110 4.13 -31.08 -10.18
C GLN A 110 4.31 -31.32 -11.68
N THR A 111 4.68 -30.31 -12.45
CA THR A 111 4.96 -30.45 -13.89
C THR A 111 6.14 -31.40 -14.13
N ARG A 112 7.22 -31.30 -13.35
CA ARG A 112 8.35 -32.25 -13.44
C ARG A 112 7.93 -33.67 -13.06
N ALA A 113 7.12 -33.84 -12.03
CA ALA A 113 6.60 -35.15 -11.63
C ALA A 113 5.68 -35.76 -12.70
N ALA A 114 4.81 -34.97 -13.31
CA ALA A 114 3.94 -35.40 -14.39
C ALA A 114 4.75 -35.77 -15.66
N GLN A 115 5.76 -34.98 -16.02
CA GLN A 115 6.67 -35.29 -17.13
C GLN A 115 7.47 -36.57 -16.88
N ALA A 116 7.94 -36.79 -15.65
CA ALA A 116 8.62 -38.02 -15.27
C ALA A 116 7.70 -39.24 -15.40
N TYR A 117 6.44 -39.13 -14.95
CA TYR A 117 5.45 -40.21 -15.04
C TYR A 117 5.11 -40.59 -16.50
N ILE A 118 4.89 -39.59 -17.36
CA ILE A 118 4.65 -39.80 -18.80
C ILE A 118 5.89 -40.42 -19.47
N GLY A 119 7.09 -39.96 -19.11
CA GLY A 119 8.35 -40.50 -19.63
C GLY A 119 8.61 -41.96 -19.21
N THR A 120 8.13 -42.37 -18.04
CA THR A 120 8.27 -43.77 -17.57
C THR A 120 7.24 -44.72 -18.18
N GLU A 121 6.02 -44.26 -18.48
CA GLU A 121 5.02 -45.09 -19.17
C GLU A 121 5.34 -45.29 -20.67
N GLY A 122 5.98 -44.31 -21.32
CA GLY A 122 6.37 -44.40 -22.74
C GLY A 122 7.60 -45.28 -23.04
N LEU A 123 8.38 -45.67 -22.03
CA LEU A 123 9.56 -46.55 -22.16
C LEU A 123 9.27 -48.01 -21.79
N SER A 124 8.03 -48.32 -21.40
CA SER A 124 7.61 -49.65 -20.95
C SER A 124 6.74 -50.40 -21.98
N GLY A 125 6.66 -49.91 -23.22
CA GLY A 125 5.91 -50.50 -24.33
C GLY A 125 6.79 -51.09 -25.42
#